data_AF-A0A350YHD1-F1
#
_entry.id   AF-A0A350YHD1-F1
#
_cell.length_a   1.000
_cell.length_b   1.000
_cell.length_c   1.000
_cell.angle_alpha   90.00
_cell.angle_beta   90.00
_cell.angle_gamma   90.00
#
_symmetry.space_group_name_H-M   'P 1'
#
loop_
_entity.id
_entity.type
_entity.pdbx_description
1 polymer ?
#
loop_
_entity_poly.entity_id
_entity_poly.type
_entity_poly.pdbx_seq_one_letter_code
_entity_poly.pdbx_strand_id
1 'polypeptide(L)'
;MNPLSSKIITGTTGELLVQLRLFQYGVQASAPLADSGNDLIGVKGDVFKAIQVKTTAVDGSFISPENRMYHILAFVKLDGEGDELKLDRCQIFLIPKEIVESEDFNKNQIDRFCLNADLVDELFN
;
A
#
# COMPACT_ATOMS: atom_id res chain seq x y z
N MET A 1 7.66 -21.69 20.04
CA MET A 1 7.70 -20.34 19.44
C MET A 1 7.06 -20.41 18.06
N ASN A 2 6.35 -19.35 17.63
CA ASN A 2 5.54 -19.30 16.41
C ASN A 2 6.33 -18.62 15.27
N PRO A 3 7.07 -19.37 14.42
CA PRO A 3 7.85 -18.77 13.35
C PRO A 3 6.94 -18.13 12.29
N LEU A 4 7.27 -16.92 11.87
CA LEU A 4 6.58 -16.24 10.79
C LEU A 4 7.14 -16.73 9.45
N SER A 5 6.27 -17.00 8.48
CA SER A 5 6.72 -17.31 7.12
C SER A 5 7.27 -16.05 6.45
N SER A 6 8.20 -16.21 5.50
CA SER A 6 8.74 -15.08 4.72
C SER A 6 7.63 -14.25 4.08
N LYS A 7 6.59 -14.90 3.54
CA LYS A 7 5.43 -14.22 2.95
C LYS A 7 4.70 -13.31 3.94
N ILE A 8 4.53 -13.77 5.19
CA ILE A 8 3.90 -12.96 6.25
C ILE A 8 4.81 -11.77 6.59
N ILE A 9 6.12 -12.02 6.75
CA ILE A 9 7.09 -10.96 7.02
C ILE A 9 7.05 -9.88 5.93
N THR A 10 7.08 -10.27 4.65
CA THR A 10 7.02 -9.33 3.51
C THR A 10 5.73 -8.51 3.51
N GLY A 11 4.58 -9.18 3.61
CA GLY A 11 3.28 -8.50 3.59
C GLY A 11 3.14 -7.52 4.76
N THR A 12 3.40 -7.98 5.98
CA THR A 12 3.31 -7.15 7.18
C THR A 12 4.32 -5.99 7.16
N THR A 13 5.53 -6.20 6.63
CA THR A 13 6.52 -5.12 6.47
C THR A 13 5.99 -4.02 5.55
N GLY A 14 5.37 -4.39 4.43
CA GLY A 14 4.75 -3.42 3.53
C GLY A 14 3.59 -2.66 4.18
N GLU A 15 2.72 -3.37 4.92
CA GLU A 15 1.61 -2.74 5.66
C GLU A 15 2.11 -1.75 6.71
N LEU A 16 3.15 -2.10 7.46
CA LEU A 16 3.76 -1.22 8.46
C LEU A 16 4.39 0.01 7.81
N LEU A 17 5.08 -0.17 6.68
CA LEU A 17 5.70 0.93 5.96
C LEU A 17 4.66 1.89 5.38
N VAL A 18 3.55 1.37 4.85
CA VAL A 18 2.42 2.19 4.37
C VAL A 18 1.83 3.01 5.51
N GLN A 19 1.56 2.38 6.67
CA GLN A 19 1.08 3.10 7.86
C GLN A 19 2.03 4.22 8.27
N LEU A 20 3.33 3.92 8.36
CA LEU A 20 4.36 4.90 8.73
C LEU A 20 4.41 6.08 7.76
N ARG A 21 4.42 5.82 6.44
CA ARG A 21 4.50 6.89 5.44
C ARG A 21 3.22 7.72 5.39
N LEU A 22 2.05 7.09 5.45
CA LEU A 22 0.76 7.81 5.51
C LEU A 22 0.65 8.71 6.75
N PHE A 23 1.17 8.25 7.90
CA PHE A 23 1.23 9.05 9.12
C PHE A 23 2.02 10.35 8.95
N GLN A 24 3.08 10.35 8.14
CA GLN A 24 3.86 11.57 7.83
C GLN A 24 3.03 12.64 7.11
N TYR A 25 1.93 12.26 6.44
CA TYR A 25 1.01 13.16 5.73
C TYR A 25 -0.31 13.37 6.46
N GLY A 26 -0.37 13.05 7.76
CA GLY A 26 -1.53 13.27 8.62
C GLY A 26 -2.65 12.24 8.45
N VAL A 27 -2.39 11.11 7.76
CA VAL A 27 -3.35 10.00 7.65
C VAL A 27 -3.07 9.00 8.76
N GLN A 28 -4.05 8.73 9.61
CA GLN A 28 -4.00 7.65 10.59
C GLN A 28 -4.45 6.36 9.90
N ALA A 29 -3.56 5.37 9.78
CA ALA A 29 -3.89 4.09 9.17
C ALA A 29 -3.64 2.93 10.13
N SER A 30 -4.52 1.93 10.12
CA SER A 30 -4.36 0.72 10.94
C SER A 30 -5.04 -0.49 10.30
N ALA A 31 -4.57 -1.68 10.64
CA ALA A 31 -5.19 -2.93 10.21
C ALA A 31 -6.54 -3.14 10.91
N PRO A 32 -7.59 -3.58 10.18
CA PRO A 32 -8.87 -3.88 10.78
C PRO A 32 -8.77 -5.12 11.68
N LEU A 33 -9.57 -5.16 12.75
CA LEU A 33 -9.64 -6.32 13.65
C LEU A 33 -10.30 -7.55 13.00
N ALA A 34 -11.16 -7.33 12.02
CA ALA A 34 -11.83 -8.39 11.25
C ALA A 34 -11.28 -8.44 9.82
N ASP A 35 -11.30 -9.61 9.19
CA ASP A 35 -10.96 -9.76 7.77
C ASP A 35 -12.08 -9.15 6.91
N SER A 36 -11.96 -7.85 6.63
CA SER A 36 -12.90 -7.08 5.83
C SER A 36 -12.54 -7.06 4.34
N GLY A 37 -11.54 -7.84 3.92
CA GLY A 37 -11.07 -7.88 2.54
C GLY A 37 -10.17 -6.70 2.13
N ASN A 38 -9.69 -5.91 3.09
CA ASN A 38 -8.66 -4.88 2.94
C ASN A 38 -7.63 -5.04 4.06
N ASP A 39 -6.42 -4.53 3.84
CA ASP A 39 -5.35 -4.72 4.82
C ASP A 39 -5.29 -3.56 5.83
N LEU A 40 -5.67 -2.34 5.42
CA LEU A 40 -5.67 -1.15 6.29
C LEU A 40 -6.93 -0.30 6.10
N ILE A 41 -7.31 0.44 7.14
CA ILE A 41 -8.24 1.58 7.07
C ILE A 41 -7.45 2.84 7.37
N GLY A 42 -7.40 3.78 6.42
CA GLY A 42 -6.82 5.11 6.57
C GLY A 42 -7.88 6.17 6.86
N VAL A 43 -7.56 7.13 7.72
CA VAL A 43 -8.43 8.23 8.13
C VAL A 43 -7.66 9.55 8.09
N LYS A 44 -8.24 10.57 7.45
CA LYS A 44 -7.75 11.95 7.51
C LYS A 44 -8.96 12.89 7.52
N GLY A 45 -9.09 13.68 8.58
CA GLY A 45 -10.31 14.45 8.83
C GLY A 45 -11.52 13.52 9.02
N ASP A 46 -12.55 13.70 8.19
CA ASP A 46 -13.76 12.88 8.13
C ASP A 46 -13.76 11.85 6.97
N VAL A 47 -12.68 11.79 6.19
CA VAL A 47 -12.54 10.86 5.06
C VAL A 47 -11.93 9.54 5.51
N PHE A 48 -12.62 8.44 5.20
CA PHE A 48 -12.20 7.08 5.46
C PHE A 48 -11.90 6.35 4.15
N LYS A 49 -10.74 5.67 4.06
CA LYS A 49 -10.38 4.83 2.91
C LYS A 49 -9.87 3.47 3.38
N ALA A 50 -10.57 2.42 2.99
CA ALA A 50 -10.00 1.06 2.92
C ALA A 50 -8.86 1.00 1.90
N ILE A 51 -7.72 0.48 2.35
CA ILE A 51 -6.48 0.37 1.58
C ILE A 51 -6.09 -1.11 1.51
N GLN A 52 -5.85 -1.61 0.31
CA GLN A 52 -5.25 -2.91 0.06
C GLN A 52 -3.76 -2.71 -0.15
N VAL A 53 -2.92 -3.52 0.48
CA VAL A 53 -1.46 -3.48 0.34
C VAL A 53 -1.02 -4.63 -0.56
N LYS A 54 -0.06 -4.36 -1.44
CA LYS A 54 0.68 -5.36 -2.21
C LYS A 54 2.16 -5.04 -2.14
N THR A 55 2.95 -5.99 -1.70
CA THR A 55 4.38 -5.78 -1.45
C THR A 55 5.22 -6.70 -2.32
N THR A 56 6.29 -6.18 -2.87
CA THR A 56 7.30 -6.93 -3.62
C THR A 56 8.70 -6.48 -3.22
N ALA A 57 9.65 -7.42 -3.18
CA ALA A 57 11.08 -7.14 -3.02
C ALA A 57 11.88 -7.25 -4.32
N VAL A 58 11.22 -7.62 -5.41
CA VAL A 58 11.82 -7.71 -6.75
C VAL A 58 11.05 -6.79 -7.68
N ASP A 59 11.72 -6.21 -8.68
CA ASP A 59 11.05 -5.56 -9.80
C ASP A 59 10.03 -6.53 -10.41
N GLY A 60 8.76 -6.29 -10.11
CA GLY A 60 7.69 -7.24 -10.37
C GLY A 60 6.37 -6.52 -10.60
N SER A 61 5.51 -7.16 -11.40
CA SER A 61 4.09 -6.83 -11.40
C SER A 61 3.50 -7.15 -10.03
N PHE A 62 2.53 -6.37 -9.59
CA PHE A 62 1.47 -6.95 -8.75
C PHE A 62 0.38 -7.52 -9.65
N ILE A 63 -0.30 -8.55 -9.16
CA ILE A 63 -1.58 -9.00 -9.70
C ILE A 63 -2.66 -8.17 -9.00
N SER A 64 -3.56 -7.57 -9.77
CA SER A 64 -4.69 -6.84 -9.21
C SER A 64 -5.48 -7.74 -8.25
N PRO A 65 -5.78 -7.28 -7.03
CA PRO A 65 -6.60 -8.06 -6.12
C PRO A 65 -8.05 -8.12 -6.61
N GLU A 66 -8.43 -9.24 -7.24
CA GLU A 66 -9.81 -9.48 -7.68
C GLU A 66 -10.78 -9.53 -6.48
N ASN A 67 -11.97 -8.96 -6.64
CA ASN A 67 -13.10 -9.06 -5.71
C ASN A 67 -12.84 -8.59 -4.27
N ARG A 68 -11.96 -7.60 -4.06
CA ARG A 68 -11.73 -7.01 -2.73
C ARG A 68 -12.40 -5.64 -2.55
N MET A 69 -12.84 -5.37 -1.32
CA MET A 69 -13.44 -4.10 -0.92
C MET A 69 -12.36 -3.14 -0.44
N TYR A 70 -11.80 -2.37 -1.37
CA TYR A 70 -10.83 -1.32 -1.08
C TYR A 70 -11.10 -0.10 -1.96
N HIS A 71 -10.57 1.06 -1.57
CA HIS A 71 -10.59 2.28 -2.37
C HIS A 71 -9.23 2.55 -3.00
N ILE A 72 -8.15 2.24 -2.28
CA ILE A 72 -6.77 2.51 -2.70
C ILE A 72 -5.96 1.22 -2.66
N LEU A 73 -5.18 0.96 -3.71
CA LEU A 73 -4.12 -0.03 -3.71
C LEU A 73 -2.80 0.67 -3.36
N ALA A 74 -2.22 0.30 -2.21
CA ALA A 74 -0.86 0.66 -1.85
C ALA A 74 0.11 -0.42 -2.37
N PHE A 75 0.79 -0.13 -3.48
CA PHE A 75 1.84 -0.99 -4.00
C PHE A 75 3.20 -0.58 -3.43
N VAL A 76 3.88 -1.51 -2.77
CA VAL A 76 5.13 -1.28 -2.04
C VAL A 76 6.25 -2.05 -2.70
N LYS A 77 7.30 -1.34 -3.11
CA LYS A 77 8.57 -1.93 -3.53
C LYS A 77 9.58 -1.79 -2.39
N LEU A 78 9.95 -2.92 -1.79
CA LEU A 78 10.96 -2.97 -0.74
C LEU A 78 12.37 -2.97 -1.34
N ASP A 79 13.32 -2.33 -0.65
CA ASP A 79 14.75 -2.37 -0.95
C ASP A 79 15.49 -3.02 0.24
N GLY A 80 16.18 -4.14 -0.02
CA GLY A 80 16.97 -4.83 1.01
C GLY A 80 16.22 -5.85 1.87
N GLU A 81 15.05 -6.34 1.43
CA GLU A 81 14.35 -7.41 2.16
C GLU A 81 15.17 -8.71 2.23
N GLY A 82 15.26 -9.30 3.42
CA GLY A 82 16.06 -10.51 3.69
C GLY A 82 17.47 -10.23 4.21
N ASP A 83 17.90 -8.97 4.20
CA ASP A 83 19.13 -8.46 4.81
C ASP A 83 18.80 -7.20 5.63
N GLU A 84 19.35 -6.04 5.29
CA GLU A 84 19.01 -4.75 5.91
C GLU A 84 17.97 -3.99 5.07
N LEU A 85 16.76 -3.83 5.61
CA LEU A 85 15.66 -3.10 4.97
C LEU A 85 15.94 -1.58 4.94
N LYS A 86 16.02 -1.00 3.74
CA LYS A 86 16.31 0.43 3.54
C LYS A 86 15.03 1.22 3.36
N LEU A 87 14.43 1.63 4.47
CA LEU A 87 13.13 2.34 4.52
C LEU A 87 13.06 3.57 3.61
N ASP A 88 14.17 4.29 3.43
CA ASP A 88 14.24 5.51 2.60
C ASP A 88 14.40 5.24 1.10
N ARG A 89 14.71 4.00 0.72
CA ARG A 89 14.77 3.56 -0.69
C ARG A 89 13.53 2.80 -1.13
N CYS A 90 12.70 2.38 -0.18
CA CYS A 90 11.43 1.76 -0.48
C CYS A 90 10.50 2.76 -1.16
N GLN A 91 9.79 2.30 -2.19
CA GLN A 91 8.82 3.12 -2.91
C GLN A 91 7.40 2.65 -2.57
N ILE A 92 6.51 3.61 -2.38
CA ILE A 92 5.08 3.35 -2.18
C ILE A 92 4.32 4.08 -3.27
N PHE A 93 3.40 3.38 -3.92
CA PHE A 93 2.50 3.94 -4.90
C PHE A 93 1.07 3.80 -4.38
N LEU A 94 0.29 4.89 -4.38
CA LEU A 94 -1.12 4.91 -3.96
C LEU A 94 -2.00 5.04 -5.20
N ILE A 95 -2.65 3.94 -5.59
CA ILE A 95 -3.38 3.86 -6.85
C ILE A 95 -4.88 3.70 -6.55
N PRO A 96 -5.76 4.60 -7.02
CA PRO A 96 -7.20 4.43 -6.88
C PRO A 96 -7.68 3.12 -7.51
N LYS A 97 -8.66 2.45 -6.90
CA LYS A 97 -9.20 1.18 -7.38
C LYS A 97 -9.71 1.29 -8.83
N GLU A 98 -10.36 2.39 -9.18
CA GLU A 98 -10.93 2.64 -10.49
C GLU A 98 -9.85 2.67 -11.58
N ILE A 99 -8.65 3.15 -11.23
CA ILE A 99 -7.49 3.11 -12.11
C ILE A 99 -6.95 1.69 -12.22
N VAL A 100 -6.82 0.96 -11.11
CA VAL A 100 -6.35 -0.43 -11.11
C VAL A 100 -7.25 -1.34 -11.95
N GLU A 101 -8.57 -1.12 -11.93
CA GLU A 101 -9.57 -1.89 -12.67
C GLU A 101 -9.72 -1.44 -14.14
N SER A 102 -9.13 -0.32 -14.53
CA SER A 102 -9.18 0.16 -15.91
C SER A 102 -8.32 -0.70 -16.85
N GLU A 103 -8.83 -0.99 -18.06
CA GLU A 103 -8.09 -1.72 -19.10
C GLU A 103 -6.83 -0.98 -19.56
N ASP A 104 -6.78 0.34 -19.38
CA ASP A 104 -5.68 1.21 -19.79
C ASP A 104 -4.55 1.32 -18.75
N PHE A 105 -4.65 0.64 -17.60
CA PHE A 105 -3.62 0.72 -16.56
C PHE A 105 -2.31 0.07 -17.02
N ASN A 106 -1.43 0.91 -17.57
CA ASN A 106 -0.08 0.51 -17.95
C ASN A 106 0.91 0.80 -16.81
N LYS A 107 1.77 -0.17 -16.50
CA LYS A 107 2.84 -0.06 -15.48
C LYS A 107 3.75 1.17 -15.69
N ASN A 108 3.89 1.65 -16.93
CA ASN A 108 4.68 2.85 -17.24
C ASN A 108 4.08 4.14 -16.67
N GLN A 109 2.84 4.10 -16.17
CA GLN A 109 2.18 5.24 -15.52
C GLN A 109 2.22 5.15 -14.00
N ILE A 110 2.80 4.08 -13.41
CA ILE A 110 2.75 3.88 -11.95
C ILE A 110 3.45 5.00 -11.20
N ASP A 111 4.49 5.61 -11.79
CA ASP A 111 5.29 6.65 -11.16
C ASP A 111 4.49 7.91 -10.81
N ARG A 112 3.38 8.19 -11.53
CA ARG A 112 2.48 9.31 -11.19
C ARG A 112 1.76 9.10 -9.85
N PHE A 113 1.66 7.85 -9.42
CA PHE A 113 1.05 7.46 -8.15
C PHE A 113 2.07 7.31 -7.03
N CYS A 114 3.33 7.71 -7.25
CA CYS A 114 4.34 7.69 -6.21
C CYS A 114 3.89 8.57 -5.03
N LEU A 115 3.91 7.99 -3.84
CA LEU A 115 3.40 8.59 -2.62
C LEU A 115 4.08 9.94 -2.34
N ASN A 116 3.27 10.99 -2.25
CA ASN A 116 3.67 12.35 -1.92
C ASN A 116 2.48 13.08 -1.28
N ALA A 117 2.71 14.31 -0.79
CA ALA A 117 1.68 15.08 -0.09
C ALA A 117 0.45 15.38 -0.96
N ASP A 118 0.66 15.86 -2.19
CA ASP A 118 -0.42 16.24 -3.11
C ASP A 118 -1.32 15.04 -3.45
N LEU A 119 -0.71 13.87 -3.68
CA LEU A 119 -1.45 12.64 -3.94
C LEU A 119 -2.26 12.19 -2.70
N VAL A 120 -1.69 12.31 -1.50
CA VAL A 120 -2.43 11.99 -0.28
C VAL A 120 -3.61 12.95 -0.09
N ASP A 121 -3.42 14.25 -0.33
CA ASP A 121 -4.49 15.24 -0.25
C ASP A 121 -5.58 14.98 -1.31
N GLU A 122 -5.22 14.60 -2.53
CA GLU A 122 -6.18 14.22 -3.58
C GLU A 122 -7.02 13.00 -3.17
N LEU A 123 -6.38 11.97 -2.62
CA LEU A 123 -7.04 10.72 -2.26
C LEU A 123 -7.88 10.81 -0.98
N PHE A 124 -7.60 11.78 -0.11
CA PHE A 124 -8.24 11.93 1.21
C PHE A 124 -8.96 13.28 1.40
N ASN A 125 -9.27 14.00 0.31
CA ASN A 125 -10.20 15.15 0.31
C ASN A 125 -11.66 14.75 0.11
#